data_AF-A0A934EXT4-F1
#
_entry.id   AF-A0A934EXT4-F1
#
_cell.length_a   1.000
_cell.length_b   1.000
_cell.length_c   1.000
_cell.angle_alpha   90.00
_cell.angle_beta   90.00
_cell.angle_gamma   90.00
#
_symmetry.space_group_name_H-M   'P 1'
#
loop_
_entity.id
_entity.type
_entity.pdbx_description
1 polymer ?
#
loop_
_entity_poly.entity_id
_entity_poly.type
_entity_poly.pdbx_seq_one_letter_code
_entity_poly.pdbx_strand_id
1 'polypeptide(L)'
;MKQFVEYVARALVDNPDRVQVAEAERSGALVLELSVDPSDFGKIIGKQGRVCAAIRALLSCASGKLGRRIVLNILEPPDGRRPGGEDAAPSGEPALEA
;
A
#
# COMPACT_ATOMS: atom_id res chain seq x y z
N MET A 1 -5.64 11.00 10.89
CA MET A 1 -6.06 10.16 9.75
C MET A 1 -5.47 8.75 9.84
N LYS A 2 -4.23 8.61 10.31
CA LYS A 2 -3.59 7.32 10.62
C LYS A 2 -4.51 6.27 11.27
N GLN A 3 -5.19 6.63 12.37
CA GLN A 3 -6.07 5.70 13.10
C GLN A 3 -7.19 5.08 12.24
N PHE A 4 -7.71 5.83 11.27
CA PHE A 4 -8.74 5.30 10.36
C PHE A 4 -8.16 4.23 9.44
N VAL A 5 -7.00 4.51 8.83
CA VAL A 5 -6.31 3.54 7.95
C VAL A 5 -5.90 2.31 8.73
N GLU A 6 -5.37 2.49 9.95
CA GLU A 6 -4.99 1.39 10.83
C GLU A 6 -6.20 0.54 11.23
N TYR A 7 -7.32 1.16 11.60
CA TYR A 7 -8.56 0.46 11.93
C TYR A 7 -9.08 -0.37 10.76
N VAL A 8 -9.15 0.22 9.56
CA VAL A 8 -9.62 -0.48 8.35
C VAL A 8 -8.66 -1.60 7.97
N ALA A 9 -7.35 -1.34 7.98
CA ALA A 9 -6.36 -2.35 7.63
C ALA A 9 -6.40 -3.54 8.59
N ARG A 10 -6.47 -3.29 9.91
CA ARG A 10 -6.56 -4.35 10.93
C ARG A 10 -7.81 -5.22 10.80
N ALA A 11 -8.91 -4.67 10.28
CA ALA A 11 -10.14 -5.43 10.04
C ALA A 11 -10.09 -6.31 8.77
N LEU A 12 -9.13 -6.10 7.87
CA LEU A 12 -9.03 -6.77 6.57
C LEU A 12 -7.96 -7.88 6.52
N VAL A 13 -7.13 -7.98 7.55
CA VAL A 13 -5.95 -8.85 7.60
C VAL A 13 -6.09 -9.93 8.67
N ASP A 14 -5.33 -11.02 8.55
CA ASP A 14 -5.31 -12.06 9.59
C ASP A 14 -4.37 -11.69 10.74
N ASN A 15 -3.34 -10.89 10.46
CA ASN A 15 -2.34 -10.46 11.45
C ASN A 15 -2.48 -8.97 11.78
N PRO A 16 -3.48 -8.55 12.57
CA PRO A 16 -3.71 -7.15 12.89
C PRO A 16 -2.57 -6.51 13.70
N ASP A 17 -1.75 -7.31 14.39
CA ASP A 17 -0.60 -6.83 15.17
C ASP A 17 0.61 -6.50 14.30
N ARG A 18 0.62 -6.95 13.03
CA ARG A 18 1.66 -6.66 12.05
C ARG A 18 1.32 -5.47 11.15
N VAL A 19 0.19 -4.81 11.39
CA VAL A 19 -0.20 -3.60 10.68
C VAL A 19 0.52 -2.40 11.28
N GLN A 20 1.28 -1.68 10.46
CA GLN A 20 1.94 -0.45 10.86
C GLN A 20 1.57 0.67 9.88
N VAL A 21 1.23 1.83 10.44
CA VAL A 21 0.93 3.03 9.66
C VAL A 21 1.86 4.15 10.10
N ALA A 22 2.69 4.62 9.17
CA ALA A 22 3.46 5.83 9.33
C ALA A 22 2.74 7.01 8.68
N GLU A 23 2.84 8.19 9.30
CA GLU A 23 2.31 9.42 8.75
C GLU A 23 3.45 10.43 8.59
N ALA A 24 3.50 11.07 7.42
CA ALA A 24 4.50 12.08 7.09
C ALA A 24 3.84 13.23 6.35
N GLU A 25 4.22 14.46 6.68
CA GLU A 25 3.81 15.63 5.91
C GLU A 25 4.85 15.93 4.84
N ARG A 26 4.44 15.90 3.57
CA ARG A 26 5.32 16.23 2.44
C ARG A 26 4.60 17.16 1.48
N SER A 27 5.21 18.32 1.21
CA SER A 27 4.72 19.30 0.21
C SER A 27 3.24 19.68 0.38
N GLY A 28 2.78 19.85 1.63
CA GLY A 28 1.39 20.18 1.94
C GLY A 28 0.40 19.01 1.86
N ALA A 29 0.87 17.80 1.54
CA ALA A 29 0.08 16.58 1.58
C ALA A 29 0.42 15.74 2.84
N LEU A 30 -0.60 15.07 3.38
CA LEU A 30 -0.44 14.03 4.38
C LEU A 30 -0.22 12.70 3.67
N VAL A 31 0.99 12.17 3.77
CA VAL A 31 1.37 10.86 3.23
C VAL A 31 1.20 9.83 4.34
N LEU A 32 0.42 8.80 4.06
CA LEU A 32 0.21 7.65 4.93
C LEU A 32 0.88 6.44 4.29
N GLU A 33 1.81 5.83 5.00
CA GLU A 33 2.52 4.63 4.57
C GLU A 33 2.02 3.46 5.39
N LEU A 34 1.36 2.50 4.73
CA LEU A 34 0.83 1.29 5.31
C LEU A 34 1.77 0.13 5.02
N SER A 35 2.29 -0.48 6.08
CA SER A 35 3.03 -1.74 6.05
C SER A 35 2.20 -2.83 6.71
N VAL A 36 2.19 -4.01 6.11
CA VAL A 36 1.49 -5.19 6.63
C VAL A 36 2.37 -6.43 6.46
N ASP A 37 1.94 -7.54 7.07
CA ASP A 37 2.57 -8.83 6.84
C ASP A 37 2.50 -9.22 5.34
N PRO A 38 3.54 -9.86 4.76
CA PRO A 38 3.51 -10.33 3.38
C PRO A 38 2.29 -11.21 3.05
N SER A 39 1.84 -12.01 4.02
CA SER A 39 0.68 -12.90 3.88
C SER A 39 -0.64 -12.12 3.71
N ASP A 40 -0.69 -10.89 4.21
CA ASP A 40 -1.88 -10.04 4.24
C ASP A 40 -1.89 -8.96 3.15
N PHE A 41 -0.73 -8.70 2.52
CA PHE A 41 -0.59 -7.71 1.44
C PHE A 41 -1.59 -7.96 0.31
N GLY A 42 -1.76 -9.22 -0.12
CA GLY A 42 -2.70 -9.59 -1.17
C GLY A 42 -4.16 -9.25 -0.84
N LYS A 43 -4.55 -9.28 0.44
CA LYS A 43 -5.92 -8.93 0.88
C LYS A 43 -6.15 -7.43 0.86
N ILE A 44 -5.15 -6.66 1.28
CA ILE A 44 -5.18 -5.20 1.30
C ILE A 44 -5.23 -4.63 -0.12
N ILE A 45 -4.43 -5.18 -1.04
CA ILE A 45 -4.53 -4.82 -2.46
C ILE A 45 -5.91 -5.28 -2.98
N GLY A 46 -6.28 -6.52 -2.69
CA GLY A 46 -7.50 -7.14 -3.16
C GLY A 46 -7.47 -7.45 -4.65
N LYS A 47 -8.45 -8.24 -5.12
CA LYS A 47 -8.55 -8.61 -6.54
C LYS A 47 -8.65 -7.35 -7.41
N GLN A 48 -7.72 -7.20 -8.36
CA GLN A 48 -7.60 -6.02 -9.24
C GLN A 48 -7.40 -4.68 -8.50
N GLY A 49 -6.89 -4.69 -7.27
CA GLY A 49 -6.66 -3.46 -6.51
C GLY A 49 -7.94 -2.84 -5.93
N ARG A 50 -9.07 -3.55 -5.95
CA ARG A 50 -10.39 -2.99 -5.58
C ARG A 50 -10.46 -2.50 -4.14
N VAL A 51 -9.88 -3.25 -3.19
CA VAL A 51 -9.90 -2.91 -1.76
C VAL A 51 -9.07 -1.64 -1.52
N CYS A 52 -7.85 -1.61 -2.05
CA CYS A 52 -6.98 -0.44 -2.00
C CYS A 52 -7.62 0.80 -2.65
N ALA A 53 -8.27 0.65 -3.81
CA ALA A 53 -8.97 1.74 -4.48
C ALA A 53 -10.12 2.30 -3.64
N ALA A 54 -10.90 1.44 -2.97
CA ALA A 54 -11.99 1.86 -2.08
C ALA A 54 -11.47 2.66 -0.88
N ILE A 55 -10.37 2.21 -0.24
CA ILE A 55 -9.75 2.93 0.87
C ILE A 55 -9.27 4.32 0.39
N ARG A 56 -8.64 4.39 -0.79
CA ARG A 56 -8.21 5.67 -1.37
C ARG A 56 -9.38 6.60 -1.68
N ALA A 57 -10.50 6.07 -2.18
CA ALA A 57 -11.70 6.88 -2.42
C ALA A 57 -12.24 7.48 -1.11
N LEU A 58 -12.28 6.70 -0.03
CA LEU A 58 -12.70 7.19 1.30
C LEU A 58 -11.75 8.28 1.82
N LEU A 59 -10.45 8.09 1.67
CA LEU A 59 -9.45 9.10 2.05
C LEU A 59 -9.59 10.38 1.21
N SER A 60 -9.87 10.27 -0.09
CA SER A 60 -10.15 11.42 -0.95
C SER A 60 -11.38 12.19 -0.49
N CYS A 61 -12.47 11.51 -0.13
CA CYS A 61 -13.65 12.18 0.44
C CYS A 61 -13.33 12.89 1.77
N ALA A 62 -12.52 12.28 2.63
CA ALA A 62 -12.09 12.90 3.89
C ALA A 62 -11.15 14.10 3.66
N SER A 63 -10.30 14.02 2.64
CA SER A 63 -9.35 15.07 2.26
C SER A 63 -10.05 16.38 1.88
N GLY A 64 -11.19 16.31 1.19
CA GLY A 64 -11.99 17.47 0.80
C GLY A 64 -12.57 18.22 2.00
N LYS A 65 -12.95 17.51 3.08
CA LYS A 65 -13.42 18.13 4.33
C LYS A 65 -12.30 18.76 5.15
N LEU A 66 -11.10 18.18 5.10
CA LEU A 66 -9.94 18.64 5.86
C LEU A 66 -9.14 19.73 5.14
N GLY A 67 -9.42 20.00 3.86
CA GLY A 67 -8.67 20.98 3.07
C GLY A 67 -7.20 20.57 2.84
N ARG A 68 -6.89 19.29 3.00
CA ARG A 68 -5.52 18.75 2.93
C ARG A 68 -5.49 17.54 2.03
N ARG A 69 -4.56 17.48 1.08
CA ARG A 69 -4.37 16.31 0.22
C ARG A 69 -3.87 15.13 1.07
N ILE A 70 -4.50 13.98 0.93
CA ILE A 70 -4.11 12.75 1.63
C ILE A 70 -3.70 11.72 0.59
N VAL A 71 -2.55 11.09 0.78
CA VAL A 71 -2.01 10.07 -0.12
C VAL A 71 -1.76 8.80 0.69
N LEU A 72 -2.23 7.65 0.20
CA LEU A 72 -1.98 6.34 0.80
C LEU A 72 -1.02 5.53 -0.07
N ASN A 73 0.16 5.27 0.50
CA ASN A 73 1.16 4.34 -0.02
C ASN A 73 1.07 3.04 0.76
N ILE A 74 1.02 1.93 0.05
CA ILE A 74 1.03 0.60 0.64
C ILE A 74 2.39 0.01 0.28
N LEU A 75 3.22 -0.26 1.28
CA LEU A 75 4.59 -0.68 1.09
C LEU A 75 4.61 -2.17 0.73
N GLU A 76 5.21 -2.47 -0.42
CA GLU A 76 5.39 -3.85 -0.87
C GLU A 76 6.47 -4.52 -0.02
N PRO A 77 6.20 -5.72 0.54
CA PRO A 77 7.21 -6.44 1.29
C PRO A 77 8.34 -6.93 0.36
N PRO A 78 9.60 -6.94 0.84
CA PRO A 78 10.78 -7.20 0.01
C PRO A 78 10.87 -8.61 -0.59
N ASP A 79 10.05 -9.57 -0.15
CA ASP A 79 10.12 -10.96 -0.65
C ASP A 79 9.52 -11.11 -2.06
N GLY A 80 8.75 -10.14 -2.60
CA GLY A 80 8.40 -10.05 -4.03
C GLY A 80 7.70 -11.25 -4.68
N ARG A 81 7.48 -12.35 -3.96
CA ARG A 81 6.84 -13.57 -4.44
C ARG A 81 5.35 -13.31 -4.57
N ARG A 82 4.95 -12.79 -5.73
CA ARG A 82 3.55 -12.81 -6.17
C ARG A 82 3.08 -14.26 -6.13
N PRO A 83 2.06 -14.65 -5.33
CA PRO A 83 1.43 -15.93 -5.53
C PRO A 83 0.71 -15.86 -6.89
N GLY A 84 1.32 -16.46 -7.92
CA GLY A 84 0.79 -16.48 -9.29
C GLY A 84 1.60 -15.75 -10.37
N GLY A 85 2.88 -15.43 -10.14
CA GLY A 85 3.78 -14.90 -11.17
C GLY A 85 4.67 -15.97 -11.81
N GLU A 86 4.09 -16.86 -12.61
CA GLU A 86 4.87 -17.54 -13.65
C GLU A 86 5.13 -16.51 -14.77
N ASP A 87 6.38 -16.40 -15.21
CA ASP A 87 6.87 -15.48 -16.25
C ASP A 87 6.80 -13.97 -15.99
N ALA A 88 7.85 -13.45 -15.34
CA ALA A 88 8.51 -12.25 -15.85
C ALA A 88 10.01 -12.57 -15.96
N ALA A 89 10.41 -13.08 -17.12
CA ALA A 89 11.80 -13.23 -17.48
C ALA A 89 12.56 -11.90 -17.27
N PRO A 90 13.85 -11.92 -16.94
CA PRO A 90 14.68 -10.74 -17.04
C PRO A 90 14.77 -10.34 -18.52
N SER A 91 14.06 -9.28 -18.90
CA SER A 91 14.39 -8.53 -20.11
C SER A 91 15.82 -8.02 -19.94
N GLY A 92 16.74 -8.57 -20.73
CA GLY A 92 18.16 -8.19 -20.76
C GLY A 92 18.38 -6.69 -20.97
N GLU A 93 19.57 -6.18 -20.71
CA GLU A 93 20.63 -6.19 -21.74
C GLU A 93 22.03 -6.61 -21.22
N PRO A 94 22.85 -7.24 -22.08
CA PRO A 94 24.30 -7.30 -21.95
C PRO A 94 24.96 -6.10 -22.67
N ALA A 95 25.89 -5.41 -22.01
CA ALA A 95 26.91 -4.56 -22.65
C ALA A 95 28.06 -4.45 -21.66
N LEU A 96 29.11 -5.28 -21.79
CA LEU A 96 30.33 -4.99 -22.57
C LEU A 96 30.99 -3.67 -22.13
N GLU A 97 32.12 -3.79 -21.44
CA GLU A 97 33.35 -3.09 -21.85
C GLU A 97 34.55 -3.79 -21.21
N ALA A 98 35.43 -4.23 -22.10
CA ALA A 98 36.80 -4.67 -21.88
C ALA A 98 37.73 -3.61 -22.46
#